data_AF-A0A927CIQ7-F1
#
_entry.id   AF-A0A927CIQ7-F1
#
_cell.length_a   1.000
_cell.length_b   1.000
_cell.length_c   1.000
_cell.angle_alpha   90.00
_cell.angle_beta   90.00
_cell.angle_gamma   90.00
#
_symmetry.space_group_name_H-M   'P 1'
#
loop_
_entity.id
_entity.type
_entity.pdbx_description
1 polymer ?
#
loop_
_entity_poly.entity_id
_entity_poly.type
_entity_poly.pdbx_seq_one_letter_code
_entity_poly.pdbx_strand_id
1 'polypeptide(L)' 'MDKYPIVHPAKPSDYEAVAKLVTELHARHVAARPDIYAPDPCPLGPAYYSKLLGDPKSKVFVA' A
#
# COMPACT_ATOMS: atom_id res chain seq x y z
N MET A 1 -19.76 -14.86 -14.88
CA MET A 1 -18.55 -14.03 -14.87
C MET A 1 -18.66 -13.14 -13.65
N ASP A 2 -17.85 -13.42 -12.64
CA ASP A 2 -17.93 -12.79 -11.32
C ASP A 2 -17.81 -11.28 -11.45
N LYS A 3 -18.86 -10.57 -11.02
CA LYS A 3 -19.03 -9.12 -11.22
C LYS A 3 -18.25 -8.25 -10.22
N TYR A 4 -17.45 -8.85 -9.33
CA TYR A 4 -16.78 -8.13 -8.25
C TYR A 4 -15.39 -8.71 -7.96
N PRO A 5 -14.39 -7.87 -7.64
CA PRO A 5 -13.08 -8.33 -7.24
C PRO A 5 -13.15 -9.08 -5.90
N ILE A 6 -12.37 -10.15 -5.78
CA ILE A 6 -12.35 -11.01 -4.59
C ILE A 6 -11.43 -10.35 -3.56
N VAL A 7 -12.01 -9.80 -2.50
CA VAL A 7 -11.25 -9.17 -1.41
C VAL A 7 -10.76 -10.23 -0.42
N HIS A 8 -9.47 -10.22 -0.10
CA HIS A 8 -8.89 -11.13 0.89
C HIS A 8 -7.79 -10.46 1.74
N PRO A 9 -7.45 -11.02 2.92
CA PRO A 9 -6.31 -10.55 3.69
C PRO A 9 -5.01 -10.64 2.88
N ALA A 10 -4.19 -9.61 2.97
CA ALA A 10 -2.92 -9.53 2.26
C ALA A 10 -1.88 -10.48 2.86
N LYS A 11 -0.96 -10.94 2.02
CA LYS A 11 0.16 -11.82 2.36
C LYS A 11 1.49 -11.09 2.16
N PRO A 12 2.60 -11.61 2.73
CA PRO A 12 3.93 -11.07 2.46
C PRO A 12 4.27 -11.01 0.96
N SER A 13 3.79 -11.99 0.18
CA SER A 13 3.98 -12.05 -1.28
C SER A 13 3.33 -10.91 -2.06
N ASP A 14 2.37 -10.21 -1.47
CA ASP A 14 1.64 -9.13 -2.13
C ASP A 14 2.39 -7.78 -2.05
N TYR A 15 3.52 -7.75 -1.33
CA TYR A 15 4.28 -6.53 -1.04
C TYR A 15 4.58 -5.69 -2.28
N GLU A 16 5.15 -6.29 -3.33
CA GLU A 16 5.58 -5.53 -4.53
C GLU A 16 4.38 -4.85 -5.22
N ALA A 17 3.25 -5.53 -5.30
CA ALA A 17 2.02 -4.98 -5.89
C ALA A 17 1.45 -3.85 -5.03
N VAL A 18 1.40 -4.04 -3.71
CA VAL A 18 0.91 -3.03 -2.76
C VAL A 18 1.84 -1.81 -2.75
N ALA A 19 3.16 -2.01 -2.69
CA ALA A 19 4.15 -0.95 -2.68
C ALA A 19 4.04 -0.07 -3.94
N LYS A 20 3.88 -0.69 -5.12
CA LYS A 20 3.63 0.03 -6.37
C LYS A 20 2.39 0.93 -6.28
N LEU A 21 1.26 0.40 -5.78
CA LEU A 21 0.03 1.17 -5.62
C LEU A 21 0.19 2.33 -4.63
N VAL A 22 0.92 2.11 -3.53
CA VAL A 22 1.22 3.17 -2.56
C VAL A 22 2.13 4.24 -3.17
N THR A 23 3.11 3.88 -4.00
CA THR A 23 3.93 4.85 -4.74
C THR A 23 3.07 5.69 -5.70
N GLU A 24 2.16 5.06 -6.44
CA GLU A 24 1.23 5.78 -7.33
C GLU A 24 0.33 6.74 -6.56
N LEU A 25 -0.19 6.31 -5.41
CA LEU A 25 -0.99 7.15 -4.51
C LEU A 25 -0.17 8.30 -3.94
N HIS A 26 1.06 8.04 -3.50
CA HIS A 26 1.98 9.05 -2.95
C HIS A 26 2.33 10.12 -3.98
N ALA A 27 2.63 9.73 -5.22
CA ALA A 27 2.90 10.67 -6.31
C ALA A 27 1.73 11.64 -6.55
N ARG A 28 0.47 11.16 -6.44
CA ARG A 28 -0.72 12.03 -6.52
C ARG A 28 -0.80 13.02 -5.36
N HIS A 29 -0.44 12.60 -4.15
CA HIS A 29 -0.39 13.48 -2.98
C HIS A 29 0.71 14.54 -3.09
N VAL A 30 1.91 14.17 -3.54
CA VAL A 30 3.00 15.12 -3.82
C VAL A 30 2.58 16.16 -4.85
N ALA A 31 1.93 15.74 -5.94
CA ALA A 31 1.45 16.68 -6.96
C ALA A 31 0.35 17.63 -6.44
N ALA A 32 -0.57 17.13 -5.60
CA ALA A 32 -1.69 17.91 -5.08
C ALA A 32 -1.33 18.81 -3.89
N ARG A 33 -0.40 18.36 -3.03
CA ARG A 33 0.01 19.02 -1.77
C ARG A 33 1.52 18.93 -1.56
N PRO A 34 2.32 19.57 -2.43
CA PRO A 34 3.78 19.56 -2.33
C PRO A 34 4.30 20.28 -1.08
N ASP A 35 3.45 21.07 -0.42
CA ASP A 35 3.73 21.70 0.88
C ASP A 35 3.75 20.71 2.05
N ILE A 36 3.07 19.55 1.90
CA ILE A 36 3.00 18.50 2.92
C ILE A 36 3.84 17.28 2.53
N TYR A 37 3.81 16.87 1.27
CA TYR A 37 4.41 15.61 0.81
C TYR A 37 5.65 15.86 -0.05
N ALA A 38 6.76 15.23 0.31
CA ALA A 38 7.98 15.21 -0.50
C ALA A 38 8.02 13.98 -1.43
N PRO A 39 8.65 14.08 -2.61
CA PRO A 39 8.89 12.92 -3.47
C PRO A 39 9.64 11.80 -2.73
N ASP A 40 9.13 10.58 -2.82
CA ASP A 40 9.76 9.36 -2.27
C ASP A 40 9.50 8.20 -3.25
N PRO A 41 10.54 7.51 -3.74
CA PRO A 41 10.38 6.38 -4.66
C PRO A 41 9.81 5.11 -4.00
N CYS A 42 9.93 4.95 -2.68
CA CYS A 42 9.44 3.77 -1.95
C CYS A 42 8.81 4.16 -0.60
N PRO A 43 7.64 4.83 -0.63
CA PRO A 43 6.98 5.35 0.57
C PRO A 43 6.45 4.24 1.50
N LEU A 44 6.32 3.00 1.01
CA LEU A 44 5.99 1.83 1.83
C LEU A 44 7.19 0.89 1.94
N GLY A 45 7.96 1.02 3.02
CA GLY A 45 9.09 0.12 3.27
C GLY A 45 8.66 -1.33 3.58
N PRO A 46 9.45 -2.35 3.17
CA PRO A 46 9.09 -3.76 3.34
C PRO A 46 9.01 -4.20 4.81
N ALA A 47 9.86 -3.61 5.67
CA ALA A 47 9.82 -3.84 7.10
C ALA A 47 8.52 -3.28 7.73
N TYR A 48 8.04 -2.13 7.25
CA TYR A 48 6.80 -1.54 7.73
C TYR A 48 5.58 -2.34 7.27
N TYR A 49 5.56 -2.78 6.00
CA TYR A 49 4.53 -3.69 5.50
C TYR A 49 4.47 -4.98 6.32
N SER A 50 5.62 -5.60 6.59
CA SER A 50 5.69 -6.81 7.43
C SER A 50 5.15 -6.57 8.85
N LYS A 51 5.45 -5.39 9.43
CA LYS A 51 4.90 -4.98 10.72
C LYS A 51 3.36 -4.85 10.67
N LEU A 52 2.81 -4.25 9.60
CA LEU A 52 1.36 -4.11 9.43
C LEU A 52 0.64 -5.47 9.32
N LEU A 53 1.27 -6.46 8.68
CA LEU A 53 0.71 -7.81 8.59
C LEU A 53 0.73 -8.55 9.94
N GLY A 54 1.69 -8.24 10.82
CA GLY A 54 1.84 -8.88 12.13
C GLY A 54 1.17 -8.16 13.30
N ASP A 55 0.74 -6.91 13.13
CA ASP A 55 0.12 -6.13 14.21
C ASP A 55 -1.35 -6.54 14.38
N PRO A 56 -1.77 -7.04 15.57
CA PRO A 56 -3.13 -7.49 15.82
C PRO A 56 -4.19 -6.38 15.74
N LYS A 57 -3.76 -5.11 15.72
CA LYS A 57 -4.65 -3.94 15.60
C LYS A 57 -4.76 -3.42 14.16
N SER A 58 -4.02 -3.96 13.21
CA SER A 58 -4.15 -3.61 11.79
C SER A 58 -4.56 -4.81 10.94
N LYS A 59 -5.22 -4.52 9.82
CA LYS A 59 -5.52 -5.50 8.77
C LYS A 59 -5.30 -4.86 7.41
N VAL A 60 -4.61 -5.57 6.54
CA VAL A 60 -4.41 -5.17 5.14
C VAL A 60 -5.22 -6.11 4.26
N PHE A 61 -5.98 -5.54 3.33
CA PHE A 61 -6.79 -6.29 2.36
C PHE A 61 -6.38 -5.91 0.94
N VAL A 62 -6.40 -6.89 0.06
CA VAL A 62 -6.15 -6.74 -1.38
C VAL A 62 -7.34 -7.32 -2.17
N ALA A 63 -7.48 -6.92 -3.44
CA ALA A 63 -8.62 -7.22 -4.30
C ALA A 63 -8.17 -7.50 -5.74
#